data_AF-A0A3A9BDS6-F1
#
_entry.id   AF-A0A3A9BDS6-F1
#
_cell.length_a   1.000
_cell.length_b   1.000
_cell.length_c   1.000
_cell.angle_alpha   90.00
_cell.angle_beta   90.00
_cell.angle_gamma   90.00
#
_symmetry.space_group_name_H-M   'P 1'
#
loop_
_entity.id
_entity.type
_entity.pdbx_description
1 polymer ?
#
loop_
_entity_poly.entity_id
_entity_poly.type
_entity_poly.pdbx_seq_one_letter_code
_entity_poly.pdbx_strand_id
1 'polypeptide(L)'
;MTHTFRTFLLQYCQNLSGLQTTSIKKLFKAAEENCPRLREPLTLLAACDKREGYLLKVSEGTTMKDAYSRFFNQLHSSNQPIEEYLATLSSDNRYSRVLTA
;
A
#
# COMPACT_ATOMS: atom_id res chain seq x y z
N MET A 1 18.70 4.78 -13.21
CA MET A 1 17.60 5.29 -12.37
C MET A 1 17.54 4.43 -11.13
N THR A 2 17.63 5.01 -9.94
CA THR A 2 17.48 4.28 -8.68
C THR A 2 16.01 3.89 -8.51
N HIS A 3 15.70 2.60 -8.66
CA HIS A 3 14.36 2.07 -8.40
C HIS A 3 14.12 2.05 -6.89
N THR A 4 13.43 3.06 -6.37
CA THR A 4 12.99 3.06 -4.98
C THR A 4 11.79 2.14 -4.79
N PHE A 5 11.62 1.57 -3.59
CA PHE A 5 10.46 0.73 -3.24
C PHE A 5 9.13 1.44 -3.54
N ARG A 6 9.05 2.73 -3.21
CA ARG A 6 7.93 3.61 -3.58
C ARG A 6 7.64 3.63 -5.09
N THR A 7 8.67 3.77 -5.92
CA THR A 7 8.52 3.84 -7.38
C THR A 7 8.00 2.51 -7.93
N PHE A 8 8.51 1.38 -7.41
CA PHE A 8 7.99 0.06 -7.72
C PHE A 8 6.50 -0.06 -7.37
N LEU A 9 6.10 0.32 -6.14
CA LEU A 9 4.71 0.26 -5.69
C LEU A 9 3.78 1.11 -6.56
N LEU A 10 4.21 2.31 -6.95
CA LEU A 10 3.43 3.17 -7.83
C LEU A 10 3.19 2.51 -9.19
N GLN A 11 4.26 2.02 -9.85
CA GLN A 11 4.15 1.34 -11.13
C GLN A 11 3.27 0.09 -11.02
N TYR A 12 3.40 -0.66 -9.93
CA TYR A 12 2.58 -1.84 -9.69
C TYR A 12 1.10 -1.48 -9.51
N CYS A 13 0.79 -0.41 -8.78
CA CYS A 13 -0.58 0.10 -8.67
C CYS A 13 -1.17 0.55 -10.01
N GLN A 14 -0.36 1.22 -10.85
CA GLN A 14 -0.76 1.64 -12.18
C GLN A 14 -1.05 0.44 -13.09
N ASN A 15 -0.18 -0.56 -13.07
CA ASN A 15 -0.35 -1.80 -13.85
C ASN A 15 -1.58 -2.60 -13.42
N LEU A 16 -1.82 -2.75 -12.11
CA LEU A 16 -3.00 -3.47 -11.60
C LEU A 16 -4.32 -2.75 -11.86
N SER A 17 -4.32 -1.41 -11.81
CA SER A 17 -5.53 -0.60 -12.01
C SER A 17 -5.81 -0.29 -13.48
N GLY A 18 -4.80 -0.40 -14.36
CA GLY A 18 -4.85 0.14 -15.72
C GLY A 18 -4.88 1.67 -15.77
N LEU A 19 -4.67 2.36 -14.63
CA LEU A 19 -4.72 3.81 -14.53
C LEU A 19 -3.32 4.40 -14.47
N GLN A 20 -2.97 5.27 -15.41
CA GLN A 20 -1.74 6.07 -15.35
C GLN A 20 -1.91 7.27 -14.41
N THR A 21 -2.03 6.99 -13.11
CA THR A 21 -2.28 8.03 -12.09
C THR A 21 -1.50 7.77 -10.80
N THR A 22 -1.30 8.85 -10.04
CA THR A 22 -0.77 8.84 -8.67
C THR A 22 -1.87 9.12 -7.63
N SER A 23 -3.12 9.30 -8.06
CA SER A 23 -4.21 9.67 -7.17
C SER A 23 -4.66 8.48 -6.33
N ILE A 24 -4.36 8.53 -5.02
CA ILE A 24 -4.84 7.54 -4.03
C ILE A 24 -6.35 7.36 -4.13
N LYS A 25 -7.14 8.42 -4.33
CA LYS A 25 -8.60 8.32 -4.46
C LYS A 25 -9.02 7.49 -5.69
N LYS A 26 -8.39 7.72 -6.86
CA LYS A 26 -8.70 6.97 -8.08
C LYS A 26 -8.27 5.51 -7.96
N LEU A 27 -7.09 5.28 -7.40
CA LEU A 27 -6.58 3.93 -7.14
C LEU A 27 -7.45 3.20 -6.11
N PHE A 28 -7.89 3.87 -5.05
CA PHE A 28 -8.79 3.31 -4.05
C PHE A 28 -10.11 2.88 -4.68
N LYS A 29 -10.72 3.76 -5.49
CA LYS A 29 -11.96 3.43 -6.21
C LYS A 29 -11.80 2.19 -7.09
N ALA A 30 -10.68 2.09 -7.82
CA ALA A 30 -10.38 0.89 -8.60
C ALA A 30 -10.21 -0.37 -7.71
N ALA A 31 -9.59 -0.23 -6.54
CA ALA A 31 -9.39 -1.32 -5.57
C ALA A 31 -10.69 -1.81 -4.91
N GLU A 32 -11.65 -0.90 -4.76
CA GLU A 32 -12.97 -1.17 -4.23
C GLU A 32 -13.85 -1.89 -5.25
N GLU A 33 -13.95 -1.34 -6.47
CA GLU A 33 -14.94 -1.78 -7.45
C GLU A 33 -14.49 -3.02 -8.24
N ASN A 34 -13.24 -3.03 -8.72
CA ASN A 34 -12.87 -3.93 -9.83
C ASN A 34 -11.54 -4.68 -9.64
N CYS A 35 -10.67 -4.23 -8.74
CA CYS A 35 -9.34 -4.83 -8.56
C CYS A 35 -8.95 -4.97 -7.08
N PRO A 36 -9.52 -5.94 -6.32
CA PRO A 36 -9.17 -6.14 -4.91
C PRO A 36 -7.67 -6.38 -4.64
N ARG A 37 -6.94 -6.89 -5.65
CA ARG A 37 -5.48 -7.08 -5.59
C ARG A 37 -4.70 -5.77 -5.45
N LEU A 38 -5.31 -4.63 -5.75
CA LEU A 38 -4.72 -3.30 -5.63
C LEU A 38 -4.67 -2.79 -4.18
N ARG A 39 -5.51 -3.34 -3.27
CA ARG A 39 -5.65 -2.86 -1.89
C ARG A 39 -4.31 -2.84 -1.16
N GLU A 40 -3.63 -3.98 -1.18
CA GLU A 40 -2.37 -4.20 -0.48
C GLU A 40 -1.23 -3.27 -0.98
N PRO A 41 -0.89 -3.21 -2.29
CA PRO A 41 0.15 -2.29 -2.75
C PRO A 41 -0.25 -0.82 -2.61
N LEU A 42 -1.54 -0.48 -2.66
CA LEU A 42 -2.03 0.87 -2.40
C LEU A 42 -1.83 1.26 -0.92
N THR A 43 -2.04 0.34 0.02
CA THR A 43 -1.77 0.57 1.44
C THR A 43 -0.29 0.90 1.67
N LEU A 44 0.62 0.12 1.07
CA LEU A 44 2.06 0.36 1.20
C LEU A 44 2.48 1.66 0.51
N LEU A 45 1.94 1.96 -0.66
CA LEU A 45 2.20 3.21 -1.35
C LEU A 45 1.77 4.42 -0.51
N ALA A 46 0.59 4.33 0.13
CA ALA A 46 0.10 5.38 1.02
C ALA A 46 1.01 5.59 2.23
N ALA A 47 1.58 4.52 2.81
CA ALA A 47 2.56 4.63 3.88
C ALA A 47 3.90 5.22 3.40
N CYS A 48 4.42 4.80 2.24
CA CYS A 48 5.61 5.44 1.65
C CYS A 48 5.40 6.94 1.39
N ASP A 49 4.17 7.35 1.06
CA ASP A 49 3.79 8.74 0.81
C ASP A 49 3.44 9.54 2.07
N LYS A 50 3.41 8.92 3.26
CA LYS A 50 2.88 9.51 4.49
C LYS A 50 1.45 10.05 4.32
N ARG A 51 0.62 9.30 3.60
CA ARG A 51 -0.77 9.60 3.22
C ARG A 51 -1.77 8.57 3.76
N GLU A 52 -1.40 7.86 4.82
CA GLU A 52 -2.22 6.87 5.53
C GLU A 52 -3.56 7.48 5.94
N GLY A 53 -3.54 8.67 6.56
CA GLY A 53 -4.75 9.38 6.97
C GLY A 53 -5.66 9.75 5.81
N TYR A 54 -5.10 10.03 4.63
CA TYR A 54 -5.90 10.28 3.42
C TYR A 54 -6.53 8.99 2.90
N LEU A 55 -5.79 7.88 2.87
CA LEU A 55 -6.33 6.57 2.49
C LEU A 55 -7.47 6.15 3.44
N LEU A 56 -7.29 6.32 4.74
CA LEU A 56 -8.31 6.05 5.75
C LEU A 56 -9.57 6.89 5.52
N LYS A 57 -9.41 8.19 5.25
CA LYS A 57 -10.53 9.09 4.95
C LYS A 57 -11.29 8.68 3.69
N VAL A 58 -10.60 8.33 2.59
CA VAL A 58 -11.30 7.90 1.37
C VAL A 58 -11.93 6.52 1.49
N SER A 59 -11.45 5.68 2.43
CA SER A 59 -12.03 4.37 2.73
C SER A 59 -13.19 4.41 3.72
N GLU A 60 -13.60 5.59 4.19
CA GLU A 60 -14.67 5.73 5.16
C GLU A 60 -16.01 5.16 4.65
N GLY A 61 -16.70 4.38 5.48
CA GLY A 61 -17.92 3.67 5.11
C GLY A 61 -17.71 2.37 4.33
N THR A 62 -16.46 2.01 4.02
CA THR A 62 -16.12 0.77 3.30
C THR A 62 -15.61 -0.30 4.26
N THR A 63 -15.72 -1.57 3.85
CA THR A 63 -15.18 -2.72 4.63
C THR A 63 -13.64 -2.72 4.72
N MET A 64 -12.96 -1.88 3.94
CA MET A 64 -11.49 -1.79 3.90
C MET A 64 -10.90 -0.88 4.98
N LYS A 65 -11.68 0.07 5.54
CA LYS A 65 -11.20 1.05 6.54
C LYS A 65 -10.53 0.37 7.72
N ASP A 66 -11.18 -0.65 8.28
CA ASP A 66 -10.68 -1.36 9.47
C ASP A 66 -9.40 -2.13 9.18
N ALA A 67 -9.29 -2.72 7.99
CA ALA A 67 -8.07 -3.42 7.57
C ALA A 67 -6.89 -2.45 7.43
N TYR A 68 -7.10 -1.29 6.79
CA TYR A 68 -6.07 -0.25 6.68
C TYR A 68 -5.68 0.30 8.05
N SER A 69 -6.65 0.60 8.92
CA SER A 69 -6.39 1.12 10.26
C SER A 69 -5.55 0.15 11.10
N ARG A 70 -5.91 -1.15 11.10
CA ARG A 70 -5.14 -2.19 11.80
C ARG A 70 -3.70 -2.27 11.30
N PHE A 71 -3.50 -2.29 9.98
CA PHE A 71 -2.17 -2.33 9.39
C PHE A 71 -1.33 -1.11 9.77
N PHE A 72 -1.87 0.11 9.62
CA PHE A 72 -1.14 1.32 9.94
C PHE A 72 -0.82 1.43 11.44
N ASN A 73 -1.73 0.98 12.31
CA ASN A 73 -1.45 0.92 13.75
C ASN A 73 -0.29 -0.03 14.05
N GLN A 74 -0.26 -1.22 13.45
CA GLN A 74 0.86 -2.17 13.61
C GLN A 74 2.18 -1.60 13.09
N LEU A 75 2.17 -1.00 11.91
CA LEU A 75 3.34 -0.34 11.33
C LEU A 75 3.85 0.78 12.25
N HIS A 76 2.98 1.67 12.73
CA HIS A 76 3.39 2.76 13.62
C HIS A 76 3.87 2.25 14.99
N SER A 77 3.23 1.22 15.55
CA SER A 77 3.68 0.60 16.80
C SER A 77 5.03 -0.10 16.70
N SER A 78 5.42 -0.55 15.49
CA SER A 78 6.75 -1.14 15.27
C SER A 78 7.88 -0.10 15.42
N ASN A 79 7.58 1.19 15.22
CA ASN A 79 8.56 2.29 15.16
C ASN A 79 9.68 2.04 14.13
N GLN A 80 9.41 1.24 13.10
CA GLN A 80 10.35 0.92 12.02
C GLN A 80 9.95 1.64 10.71
N PRO A 81 10.92 1.93 9.84
CA PRO A 81 10.65 2.21 8.43
C PRO A 81 9.86 1.07 7.78
N ILE A 82 9.06 1.38 6.76
CA ILE A 82 8.17 0.40 6.13
C ILE A 82 8.94 -0.78 5.53
N GLU A 83 10.10 -0.56 4.93
CA GLU A 83 10.93 -1.62 4.37
C GLU A 83 11.45 -2.57 5.47
N GLU A 84 11.90 -2.03 6.60
CA GLU A 84 12.37 -2.82 7.74
C GLU A 84 11.22 -3.61 8.38
N TYR A 85 10.06 -2.97 8.57
CA TYR A 85 8.86 -3.63 9.07
C TYR A 85 8.45 -4.79 8.17
N LEU A 86 8.41 -4.58 6.85
CA LEU A 86 8.06 -5.62 5.89
C LEU A 86 9.05 -6.80 5.91
N ALA A 87 10.33 -6.56 6.20
CA ALA A 87 11.33 -7.61 6.37
C ALA A 87 11.12 -8.46 7.64
N THR A 88 10.40 -7.95 8.65
CA THR A 88 10.01 -8.74 9.83
C THR A 88 8.80 -9.64 9.59
N LEU A 89 8.03 -9.40 8.53
CA LEU A 89 6.89 -10.23 8.17
C LEU A 89 7.37 -11.59 7.64
N SER A 90 6.54 -12.62 7.81
CA SER A 90 6.91 -13.99 7.40
C SER A 90 7.37 -14.06 5.94
N SER A 91 8.24 -15.02 5.62
CA SER A 91 8.80 -15.22 4.27
C SER A 91 7.77 -15.51 3.18
N ASP A 92 6.54 -15.89 3.55
CA ASP A 92 5.40 -16.02 2.63
C ASP A 92 4.78 -14.67 2.25
N ASN A 93 5.23 -13.56 2.86
CA ASN A 93 4.78 -12.23 2.51
C ASN A 93 5.34 -11.82 1.15
N ARG A 94 4.45 -11.49 0.21
CA ARG A 94 4.79 -11.15 -1.18
C ARG A 94 5.73 -9.95 -1.33
N TYR A 95 5.84 -9.08 -0.34
CA TYR A 95 6.78 -7.94 -0.38
C TYR A 95 8.18 -8.24 0.16
N SER A 96 8.35 -9.31 0.96
CA SER A 96 9.69 -9.73 1.41
C SER A 96 10.60 -10.06 0.22
N ARG A 97 10.02 -10.64 -0.84
CA ARG A 97 10.68 -10.97 -2.12
C ARG A 97 11.08 -9.76 -2.95
N VAL A 98 10.44 -8.60 -2.76
CA VAL A 98 10.73 -7.37 -3.51
C VAL A 98 11.91 -6.61 -2.87
N LEU A 99 12.12 -6.78 -1.55
CA LEU A 99 13.21 -6.13 -0.81
C LEU A 99 14.55 -6.86 -0.90
N THR A 100 14.53 -8.11 -1.37
CA THR A 100 15.71 -9.00 -1.46
C THR A 100 16.21 -9.23 -2.90
N ALA A 101 15.59 -8.57 -3.89
CA ALA A 101 15.96 -8.63 -5.31
C ALA A 101 16.67 -7.34 -5.73
#